data_AF-A0A418XRB1-F1
#
_entry.id   AF-A0A418XRB1-F1
#
_cell.length_a   1.000
_cell.length_b   1.000
_cell.length_c   1.000
_cell.angle_alpha   90.00
_cell.angle_beta   90.00
_cell.angle_gamma   90.00
#
_symmetry.space_group_name_H-M   'P 1'
#
loop_
_entity.id
_entity.type
_entity.pdbx_description
1 polymer ?
#
loop_
_entity_poly.entity_id
_entity_poly.type
_entity_poly.pdbx_seq_one_letter_code
_entity_poly.pdbx_strand_id
1 'polypeptide(L)'
;MSLALLRIWRTPALQALLIQAGAAAPMLAAVFLLARAGVSVSYLGVAAIHGLAAAALTWWRGLAPWWRAIQFLFPLALYGALQAALPSWLFAAAFLFLLALYWSTFRTQVPYYPSGKPVWEEVARLLPQGRPVAMIDIGSGLGGLVLELARRRPDSAFTGIELAPLPWLASRLRAWLSGSRARFVRGDYEHLDFAGFDVVFAYLSPAAMGALWRKCSREMQPGSMLVSYEFLITEKAPDISIQPKGCRSNIYAWHF
;
A
#
# COMPACT_ATOMS: atom_id res chain seq x y z
N MET A 1 9.05 29.70 4.30
CA MET A 1 8.48 28.56 3.52
C MET A 1 8.06 27.49 4.51
N SER A 2 6.78 27.09 4.57
CA SER A 2 6.30 26.19 5.63
C SER A 2 6.94 24.79 5.55
N LEU A 3 7.07 24.09 6.69
CA LEU A 3 7.58 22.72 6.75
C LEU A 3 6.81 21.75 5.83
N ALA A 4 5.51 22.02 5.60
CA ALA A 4 4.69 21.27 4.66
C ALA A 4 5.13 21.45 3.20
N LEU A 5 5.49 22.68 2.79
CA LEU A 5 6.03 22.95 1.46
C LEU A 5 7.35 22.21 1.26
N LEU A 6 8.28 22.29 2.21
CA LEU A 6 9.57 21.58 2.15
C LEU A 6 9.39 20.05 2.04
N ARG A 7 8.34 19.49 2.65
CA ARG A 7 8.03 18.06 2.58
C ARG A 7 7.51 17.65 1.20
N ILE A 8 6.70 18.49 0.56
CA ILE A 8 6.21 18.26 -0.82
C ILE A 8 7.38 18.21 -1.82
N TRP A 9 8.30 19.18 -1.74
CA TRP A 9 9.51 19.24 -2.59
C TRP A 9 10.47 18.05 -2.41
N ARG A 10 10.35 17.31 -1.31
CA ARG A 10 11.15 16.10 -1.02
C ARG A 10 10.48 14.80 -1.44
N THR A 11 9.25 14.83 -1.96
CA THR A 11 8.59 13.60 -2.43
C THR A 11 9.26 13.07 -3.70
N PRO A 12 9.66 11.78 -3.75
CA PRO A 12 10.35 11.21 -4.91
C PRO A 12 9.56 11.35 -6.22
N ALA A 13 8.23 11.23 -6.17
CA ALA A 13 7.37 11.36 -7.35
C ALA A 13 7.40 12.79 -7.94
N LEU A 14 7.36 13.83 -7.11
CA LEU A 14 7.48 15.21 -7.58
C LEU A 14 8.87 15.48 -8.15
N GLN A 15 9.92 15.00 -7.49
CA GLN A 15 11.29 15.13 -8.00
C GLN A 15 11.45 14.42 -9.35
N ALA A 16 10.92 13.20 -9.49
CA ALA A 16 10.93 12.46 -10.75
C ALA A 16 10.19 13.22 -11.86
N LEU A 17 9.02 13.81 -11.57
CA LEU A 17 8.28 14.63 -12.53
C LEU A 17 9.09 15.86 -12.99
N LEU A 18 9.70 16.58 -12.04
CA LEU A 18 10.54 17.73 -12.36
C LEU A 18 11.77 17.33 -13.18
N ILE A 19 12.36 16.16 -12.91
CA ILE A 19 13.47 15.61 -13.70
C ILE A 19 12.99 15.28 -15.12
N GLN A 20 11.80 14.71 -15.32
CA GLN A 20 11.27 14.46 -16.66
C GLN A 20 11.10 15.74 -17.46
N ALA A 21 10.52 16.77 -16.84
CA ALA A 21 10.37 18.08 -17.47
C ALA A 21 11.74 18.70 -17.78
N GLY A 22 12.68 18.66 -16.82
CA GLY A 22 14.02 19.20 -16.97
C GLY A 22 14.88 18.47 -18.00
N ALA A 23 14.65 17.17 -18.22
CA ALA A 23 15.36 16.37 -19.21
C ALA A 23 15.10 16.80 -20.67
N ALA A 24 14.06 17.62 -20.91
CA ALA A 24 13.80 18.19 -22.23
C ALA A 24 14.97 19.06 -22.74
N ALA A 25 15.61 19.84 -21.86
CA ALA A 25 16.72 20.71 -22.25
C ALA A 25 17.97 19.94 -22.77
N PRO A 26 18.55 18.99 -22.01
CA PRO A 26 19.67 18.19 -22.51
C PRO A 26 19.28 17.31 -23.71
N MET A 27 18.03 16.84 -23.78
CA MET A 27 17.53 16.12 -24.95
C MET A 27 17.54 16.99 -26.21
N LEU A 28 16.98 18.20 -26.13
CA LEU A 28 16.95 19.14 -27.26
C LEU A 28 18.35 19.54 -27.71
N ALA A 29 19.26 19.76 -26.76
CA ALA A 29 20.67 20.03 -27.07
C ALA A 29 21.34 18.86 -27.80
N ALA A 30 21.14 17.62 -27.33
CA ALA A 30 21.69 16.43 -27.97
C ALA A 30 21.13 16.22 -29.40
N VAL A 31 19.82 16.36 -29.58
CA VAL A 31 19.17 16.25 -30.90
C VAL A 31 19.65 17.35 -31.83
N PHE A 32 19.80 18.59 -31.35
CA PHE A 32 20.34 19.70 -32.14
C PHE A 32 21.77 19.44 -32.61
N LEU A 33 22.64 18.93 -31.74
CA LEU A 33 24.01 18.57 -32.09
C LEU A 33 24.08 17.44 -33.11
N LEU A 34 23.25 16.40 -32.95
CA LEU A 34 23.14 15.31 -33.91
C LEU A 34 22.67 15.81 -35.29
N ALA A 35 21.66 16.69 -35.31
CA ALA A 35 21.17 17.30 -36.54
C ALA A 35 22.26 18.16 -37.22
N ARG A 36 23.04 18.92 -36.44
CA ARG A 36 24.21 19.69 -36.94
C ARG A 36 25.31 18.79 -37.51
N ALA A 37 25.45 17.57 -36.98
CA ALA A 37 26.36 16.56 -37.49
C ALA A 37 25.80 15.78 -38.71
N GLY A 38 24.62 16.14 -39.23
CA GLY A 38 23.98 15.47 -40.36
C GLY A 38 23.29 14.15 -40.00
N VAL A 39 23.14 13.83 -38.71
CA VAL A 39 22.45 12.63 -38.24
C VAL A 39 20.97 12.94 -38.06
N SER A 40 20.11 12.26 -38.82
CA SER A 40 18.66 12.30 -38.58
C SER A 40 18.29 11.39 -37.41
N VAL A 41 17.45 11.91 -36.50
CA VAL A 41 17.00 11.18 -35.31
C VAL A 41 15.51 10.93 -35.43
N SER A 42 15.11 9.66 -35.35
CA SER A 42 13.69 9.28 -35.33
C SER A 42 13.02 9.73 -34.03
N TYR A 43 11.69 9.82 -34.00
CA TYR A 43 10.95 10.14 -32.76
C TYR A 43 11.20 9.12 -31.64
N LEU A 44 11.41 7.85 -31.99
CA LEU A 44 11.85 6.83 -31.03
C LEU A 44 13.26 7.15 -30.47
N GLY A 45 14.18 7.60 -31.34
CA GLY A 45 15.50 8.06 -30.93
C GLY A 45 15.44 9.27 -29.99
N VAL A 46 14.56 10.24 -30.29
CA VAL A 46 14.31 11.39 -29.40
C VAL A 46 13.80 10.93 -28.03
N ALA A 47 12.84 9.99 -27.99
CA ALA A 47 12.32 9.43 -26.75
C ALA A 47 13.41 8.69 -25.95
N ALA A 48 14.29 7.93 -26.62
CA ALA A 48 15.41 7.25 -25.98
C ALA A 48 16.44 8.24 -25.40
N ILE A 49 16.79 9.30 -26.14
CA ILE A 49 17.70 10.36 -25.66
C ILE A 49 17.09 11.07 -24.44
N HIS A 50 15.79 11.39 -24.49
CA HIS A 50 15.06 11.96 -23.34
C HIS A 50 15.14 11.04 -22.12
N GLY A 51 14.85 9.76 -22.31
CA GLY A 51 14.88 8.76 -21.24
C GLY A 51 16.27 8.62 -20.61
N LEU A 52 17.33 8.62 -21.42
CA LEU A 52 18.71 8.57 -20.94
C LEU A 52 19.06 9.82 -20.13
N ALA A 53 18.70 11.00 -20.63
CA ALA A 53 18.90 12.26 -19.91
C ALA A 53 18.15 12.28 -18.57
N ALA A 54 16.88 11.86 -18.55
CA ALA A 54 16.08 11.77 -17.34
C ALA A 54 16.66 10.76 -16.34
N ALA A 55 17.13 9.60 -16.80
CA ALA A 55 17.77 8.60 -15.94
C ALA A 55 19.11 9.10 -15.37
N ALA A 56 19.91 9.82 -16.16
CA ALA A 56 21.16 10.43 -15.70
C ALA A 56 20.92 11.52 -14.64
N LEU A 57 19.95 12.42 -14.87
CA LEU A 57 19.54 13.42 -13.89
C LEU A 57 18.98 12.77 -12.61
N THR A 58 18.25 11.67 -12.74
CA THR A 58 17.72 10.88 -11.60
C THR A 58 18.83 10.26 -10.77
N TRP A 59 19.87 9.72 -11.43
CA TRP A 59 21.07 9.23 -10.76
C TRP A 59 21.82 10.36 -10.05
N TRP A 60 22.06 11.49 -10.75
CA TRP A 60 22.70 12.67 -10.17
C TRP A 60 21.95 13.22 -8.96
N ARG A 61 20.61 13.14 -8.97
CA ARG A 61 19.75 13.61 -7.87
C ARG A 61 19.74 12.65 -6.66
N GLY A 62 20.32 11.46 -6.79
CA GLY A 62 20.39 10.44 -5.73
C GLY A 62 19.06 9.74 -5.47
N LEU A 63 18.15 9.70 -6.44
CA LEU A 63 16.91 8.93 -6.31
C LEU A 63 17.18 7.42 -6.36
N ALA A 64 16.29 6.64 -5.74
CA ALA A 64 16.47 5.21 -5.62
C ALA A 64 16.61 4.50 -6.99
N PRO A 65 17.37 3.40 -7.08
CA PRO A 65 17.74 2.75 -8.35
C PRO A 65 16.60 2.49 -9.34
N TRP A 66 15.43 2.08 -8.85
CA TRP A 66 14.25 1.77 -9.67
C TRP A 66 13.66 2.99 -10.35
N TRP A 67 13.82 4.20 -9.79
CA TRP A 67 13.39 5.43 -10.45
C TRP A 67 14.12 5.66 -11.76
N ARG A 68 15.38 5.24 -11.89
CA ARG A 68 16.14 5.38 -13.14
C ARG A 68 15.48 4.59 -14.28
N ALA A 69 15.01 3.37 -13.99
CA ALA A 69 14.29 2.56 -14.96
C ALA A 69 12.96 3.21 -15.37
N ILE A 70 12.18 3.69 -14.39
CA ILE A 70 10.92 4.41 -14.65
C ILE A 70 11.17 5.62 -15.56
N GLN A 71 12.21 6.40 -15.25
CA GLN A 71 12.53 7.64 -15.95
C GLN A 71 13.02 7.41 -17.39
N PHE A 72 13.76 6.33 -17.60
CA PHE A 72 14.16 5.92 -18.94
C PHE A 72 12.98 5.40 -19.77
N LEU A 73 12.14 4.55 -19.18
CA LEU A 73 11.04 3.90 -19.90
C LEU A 73 9.85 4.83 -20.16
N PHE A 74 9.63 5.86 -19.33
CA PHE A 74 8.48 6.75 -19.46
C PHE A 74 8.33 7.41 -20.85
N PRO A 75 9.33 8.11 -21.43
CA PRO A 75 9.18 8.72 -22.75
C PRO A 75 9.00 7.67 -23.87
N LEU A 76 9.59 6.48 -23.73
CA LEU A 76 9.39 5.36 -24.66
C LEU A 76 7.94 4.84 -24.59
N ALA A 77 7.40 4.68 -23.38
CA ALA A 77 6.01 4.28 -23.16
C ALA A 77 5.03 5.34 -23.67
N LEU A 78 5.34 6.63 -23.48
CA LEU A 78 4.55 7.73 -24.02
C LEU A 78 4.54 7.72 -25.55
N TYR A 79 5.70 7.55 -26.18
CA TYR A 79 5.80 7.39 -27.63
C TYR A 79 4.97 6.20 -28.12
N GLY A 80 5.10 5.02 -27.49
CA GLY A 80 4.31 3.84 -27.84
C GLY A 80 2.80 4.06 -27.69
N ALA A 81 2.37 4.74 -26.62
CA ALA A 81 0.97 5.09 -26.40
C ALA A 81 0.40 6.02 -27.47
N LEU A 82 1.20 7.01 -27.91
CA LEU A 82 0.83 7.92 -29.00
C LEU A 82 0.73 7.17 -30.34
N GLN A 83 1.68 6.28 -30.63
CA GLN A 83 1.66 5.46 -31.85
C GLN A 83 0.47 4.51 -31.90
N ALA A 84 0.06 3.97 -30.75
CA ALA A 84 -1.12 3.13 -30.62
C ALA A 84 -2.44 3.92 -30.56
N ALA A 85 -2.39 5.25 -30.69
CA ALA A 85 -3.54 6.15 -30.60
C ALA A 85 -4.42 5.88 -29.36
N LEU A 86 -3.79 5.59 -28.22
CA LEU A 86 -4.52 5.25 -27.00
C LEU A 86 -5.38 6.45 -26.56
N PRO A 87 -6.67 6.24 -26.26
CA PRO A 87 -7.55 7.34 -25.92
C PRO A 87 -7.20 7.91 -24.53
N SER A 88 -7.29 9.22 -24.39
CA SER A 88 -6.91 9.93 -23.15
C SER A 88 -7.68 9.46 -21.91
N TRP A 89 -8.94 9.04 -22.08
CA TRP A 89 -9.78 8.54 -21.00
C TRP A 89 -9.20 7.29 -20.34
N LEU A 90 -8.41 6.47 -21.04
CA LEU A 90 -7.79 5.27 -20.49
C LEU A 90 -6.78 5.63 -19.38
N PHE A 91 -5.97 6.67 -19.60
CA PHE A 91 -5.03 7.17 -18.60
C PHE A 91 -5.75 7.80 -17.41
N ALA A 92 -6.84 8.54 -17.67
CA ALA A 92 -7.69 9.09 -16.61
C ALA A 92 -8.34 7.96 -15.77
N ALA A 93 -8.87 6.92 -16.42
CA ALA A 93 -9.45 5.77 -15.73
C ALA A 93 -8.41 5.02 -14.90
N ALA A 94 -7.21 4.78 -15.45
CA ALA A 94 -6.10 4.18 -14.71
C ALA A 94 -5.68 5.03 -13.50
N PHE A 95 -5.60 6.35 -13.66
CA PHE A 95 -5.31 7.28 -12.57
C PHE A 95 -6.38 7.22 -11.48
N LEU A 96 -7.67 7.31 -11.85
CA LEU A 96 -8.79 7.23 -10.90
C LEU A 96 -8.84 5.88 -10.18
N PHE A 97 -8.54 4.79 -10.88
CA PHE A 97 -8.43 3.46 -10.29
C PHE A 97 -7.30 3.40 -9.24
N LEU A 98 -6.09 3.85 -9.60
CA LEU A 98 -4.96 3.89 -8.67
C LEU A 98 -5.23 4.83 -7.49
N LEU A 99 -5.85 5.98 -7.74
CA LEU A 99 -6.25 6.93 -6.71
C LEU A 99 -7.29 6.32 -5.75
N ALA A 100 -8.26 5.56 -6.26
CA ALA A 100 -9.26 4.88 -5.43
C ALA A 100 -8.64 3.72 -4.63
N LEU A 101 -7.67 3.02 -5.21
CA LEU A 101 -6.96 1.90 -4.58
C LEU A 101 -6.02 2.37 -3.47
N TYR A 102 -5.27 3.45 -3.71
CA TYR A 102 -4.27 4.01 -2.79
C TYR A 102 -4.74 5.31 -2.11
N TRP A 103 -6.06 5.53 -2.06
CA TRP A 103 -6.69 6.75 -1.54
C TRP A 103 -6.21 7.14 -0.15
N SER A 104 -5.98 6.17 0.73
CA SER A 104 -5.56 6.43 2.11
C SER A 104 -4.05 6.57 2.27
N THR A 105 -3.25 6.00 1.37
CA THR A 105 -1.80 5.86 1.55
C THR A 105 -1.08 7.21 1.68
N PHE A 106 -1.57 8.25 1.01
CA PHE A 106 -0.99 9.60 1.13
C PHE A 106 -1.18 10.22 2.53
N ARG A 107 -2.15 9.74 3.32
CA ARG A 107 -2.42 10.19 4.69
C ARG A 107 -1.87 9.23 5.73
N THR A 108 -2.15 7.93 5.58
CA THR A 108 -1.87 6.92 6.61
C THR A 108 -0.49 6.29 6.48
N GLN A 109 0.17 6.43 5.32
CA GLN A 109 1.41 5.72 5.01
C GLN A 109 1.27 4.18 5.13
N VAL A 110 0.05 3.66 4.93
CA VAL A 110 -0.26 2.23 4.89
C VAL A 110 -0.62 1.86 3.45
N PRO A 111 0.33 1.36 2.64
CA PRO A 111 0.04 0.81 1.33
C PRO A 111 -0.68 -0.55 1.44
N TYR A 112 -1.44 -0.92 0.41
CA TYR A 112 -2.08 -2.23 0.36
C TYR A 112 -1.07 -3.36 0.12
N TYR A 113 -0.87 -4.20 1.13
CA TYR A 113 -0.15 -5.48 1.03
C TYR A 113 -0.99 -6.59 1.68
N PRO A 114 -1.48 -7.59 0.92
CA PRO A 114 -2.27 -8.66 1.50
C PRO A 114 -1.40 -9.62 2.31
N SER A 115 -1.89 -10.01 3.48
CA SER A 115 -1.37 -11.20 4.18
C SER A 115 -1.76 -12.48 3.42
N GLY A 116 -0.96 -13.53 3.56
CA GLY A 116 -1.15 -14.81 2.87
C GLY A 116 -1.72 -15.92 3.76
N LYS A 117 -2.10 -17.04 3.14
CA LYS A 117 -2.65 -18.23 3.85
C LYS A 117 -1.83 -18.71 5.05
N PRO A 118 -0.48 -18.76 5.01
CA PRO A 118 0.30 -19.17 6.18
C PRO A 118 0.07 -18.26 7.39
N VAL A 119 -0.05 -16.95 7.16
CA VAL A 119 -0.35 -15.97 8.21
C VAL A 119 -1.77 -16.21 8.74
N TRP A 120 -2.75 -16.43 7.86
CA TRP A 120 -4.14 -16.66 8.26
C TRP A 120 -4.29 -17.93 9.10
N GLU A 121 -3.51 -18.97 8.80
CA GLU A 121 -3.47 -20.22 9.57
C GLU A 121 -2.90 -20.01 10.98
N GLU A 122 -1.81 -19.27 11.12
CA GLU A 122 -1.29 -18.92 12.44
C GLU A 122 -2.24 -18.03 13.23
N VAL A 123 -2.85 -17.01 12.60
CA VAL A 123 -3.85 -16.16 13.26
C VAL A 123 -5.04 -17.01 13.73
N ALA A 124 -5.53 -17.94 12.90
CA ALA A 124 -6.62 -18.84 13.29
C ALA A 124 -6.27 -19.71 14.51
N ARG A 125 -5.00 -20.14 14.64
CA ARG A 125 -4.51 -20.90 15.80
C ARG A 125 -4.42 -20.04 17.06
N LEU A 126 -4.08 -18.76 16.91
CA LEU A 126 -3.97 -17.81 18.02
C LEU A 126 -5.33 -17.39 18.59
N LEU A 127 -6.43 -17.53 17.84
CA LEU A 127 -7.75 -17.16 18.35
C LEU A 127 -8.14 -18.01 19.58
N PRO A 128 -8.84 -17.41 20.58
CA PRO A 128 -9.37 -18.16 21.71
C PRO A 128 -10.21 -19.36 21.27
N GLN A 129 -9.91 -20.55 21.81
CA GLN A 129 -10.59 -21.80 21.48
C GLN A 129 -11.74 -22.09 22.46
N GLY A 130 -12.72 -22.90 22.04
CA GLY A 130 -13.80 -23.37 22.92
C GLY A 130 -14.91 -22.33 23.22
N ARG A 131 -14.82 -21.11 22.70
CA ARG A 131 -15.87 -20.08 22.76
C ARG A 131 -15.95 -19.24 21.49
N PRO A 132 -17.10 -18.64 21.15
CA PRO A 132 -17.19 -17.62 20.12
C PRO A 132 -16.23 -16.45 20.38
N VAL A 133 -15.70 -15.87 19.30
CA VAL A 133 -14.74 -14.76 19.34
C VAL A 133 -15.25 -13.60 18.48
N ALA A 134 -15.11 -12.37 18.97
CA ALA A 134 -15.26 -11.15 18.19
C ALA A 134 -13.89 -10.65 17.77
N MET A 135 -13.59 -10.68 16.47
CA MET A 135 -12.31 -10.22 15.93
C MET A 135 -12.51 -9.13 14.88
N ILE A 136 -11.60 -8.15 14.87
CA ILE A 136 -11.50 -7.17 13.81
C ILE A 136 -10.13 -7.16 13.12
N ASP A 137 -10.13 -7.04 11.80
CA ASP A 137 -8.97 -6.74 10.97
C ASP A 137 -8.97 -5.24 10.60
N ILE A 138 -7.98 -4.49 11.13
CA ILE A 138 -7.84 -3.05 10.88
C ILE A 138 -6.96 -2.80 9.66
N GLY A 139 -7.53 -2.18 8.61
CA GLY A 139 -6.89 -2.14 7.29
C GLY A 139 -7.09 -3.44 6.52
N SER A 140 -8.31 -3.99 6.58
CA SER A 140 -8.64 -5.33 6.06
C SER A 140 -8.46 -5.50 4.54
N GLY A 141 -8.28 -4.41 3.79
CA GLY A 141 -8.08 -4.44 2.35
C GLY A 141 -9.20 -5.18 1.62
N LEU A 142 -8.84 -6.19 0.82
CA LEU A 142 -9.81 -7.02 0.11
C LEU A 142 -10.54 -8.04 1.01
N GLY A 143 -10.27 -8.07 2.32
CA GLY A 143 -10.97 -8.89 3.31
C GLY A 143 -10.54 -10.36 3.36
N GLY A 144 -9.36 -10.70 2.86
CA GLY A 144 -8.87 -12.08 2.74
C GLY A 144 -8.89 -12.85 4.07
N LEU A 145 -8.27 -12.28 5.11
CA LEU A 145 -8.21 -12.88 6.45
C LEU A 145 -9.60 -13.03 7.06
N VAL A 146 -10.39 -11.95 7.08
CA VAL A 146 -11.74 -11.92 7.65
C VAL A 146 -12.66 -12.96 7.01
N LEU A 147 -12.65 -13.07 5.68
CA LEU A 147 -13.45 -14.07 4.96
C LEU A 147 -13.03 -15.51 5.29
N GLU A 148 -11.72 -15.76 5.35
CA GLU A 148 -11.20 -17.09 5.66
C GLU A 148 -11.55 -17.51 7.09
N LEU A 149 -11.41 -16.60 8.06
CA LEU A 149 -11.74 -16.89 9.45
C LEU A 149 -13.25 -17.07 9.65
N ALA A 150 -14.08 -16.23 9.02
CA ALA A 150 -15.54 -16.39 9.05
C ALA A 150 -16.01 -17.74 8.48
N ARG A 151 -15.29 -18.26 7.48
CA ARG A 151 -15.55 -19.59 6.91
C ARG A 151 -15.14 -20.71 7.88
N ARG A 152 -14.00 -20.56 8.58
CA ARG A 152 -13.48 -21.56 9.53
C ARG A 152 -14.27 -21.62 10.84
N ARG A 153 -14.77 -20.47 11.30
CA ARG A 153 -15.47 -20.34 12.59
C ARG A 153 -16.81 -19.61 12.43
N PRO A 154 -17.85 -20.29 11.89
CA PRO A 154 -19.17 -19.69 11.67
C PRO A 154 -19.92 -19.26 12.96
N ASP A 155 -19.44 -19.76 14.11
CA ASP A 155 -19.87 -19.42 15.47
C ASP A 155 -19.37 -18.05 15.95
N SER A 156 -18.32 -17.52 15.30
CA SER A 156 -17.60 -16.31 15.71
C SER A 156 -17.92 -15.11 14.81
N ALA A 157 -17.66 -13.90 15.30
CA ALA A 157 -17.91 -12.66 14.59
C ALA A 157 -16.59 -12.07 14.06
N PHE A 158 -16.48 -11.96 12.73
CA PHE A 158 -15.31 -11.38 12.07
C PHE A 158 -15.70 -10.11 11.32
N THR A 159 -15.00 -9.02 11.65
CA THR A 159 -15.20 -7.71 11.04
C THR A 159 -13.91 -7.26 10.35
N GLY A 160 -14.01 -6.65 9.18
CA GLY A 160 -12.93 -5.91 8.55
C GLY A 160 -13.29 -4.44 8.46
N ILE A 161 -12.38 -3.55 8.86
CA ILE A 161 -12.51 -2.12 8.62
C ILE A 161 -11.45 -1.67 7.60
N GLU A 162 -11.87 -0.85 6.65
CA GLU A 162 -11.00 -0.35 5.59
C GLU A 162 -11.34 1.09 5.23
N LEU A 163 -10.30 1.91 5.07
CA LEU A 163 -10.44 3.34 4.77
C LEU A 163 -10.59 3.58 3.26
N ALA A 164 -9.87 2.79 2.44
CA ALA A 164 -9.87 2.90 0.99
C ALA A 164 -11.21 2.39 0.40
N PRO A 165 -11.93 3.23 -0.38
CA PRO A 165 -13.27 2.87 -0.88
C PRO A 165 -13.29 1.61 -1.76
N LEU A 166 -12.29 1.43 -2.61
CA LEU A 166 -12.26 0.33 -3.57
C LEU A 166 -11.98 -1.03 -2.90
N PRO A 167 -10.94 -1.20 -2.05
CA PRO A 167 -10.76 -2.44 -1.30
C PRO A 167 -11.95 -2.79 -0.40
N TRP A 168 -12.54 -1.80 0.29
CA TRP A 168 -13.76 -1.99 1.08
C TRP A 168 -14.93 -2.51 0.24
N LEU A 169 -15.19 -1.89 -0.91
CA LEU A 169 -16.28 -2.32 -1.77
C LEU A 169 -16.04 -3.75 -2.28
N ALA A 170 -14.80 -4.06 -2.68
CA ALA A 170 -14.43 -5.40 -3.12
C ALA A 170 -14.61 -6.44 -1.99
N SER A 171 -14.20 -6.15 -0.76
CA SER A 171 -14.37 -7.08 0.37
C SER A 171 -15.84 -7.34 0.68
N ARG A 172 -16.68 -6.29 0.64
CA ARG A 172 -18.14 -6.40 0.80
C ARG A 172 -18.78 -7.24 -0.30
N LEU A 173 -18.40 -7.02 -1.57
CA LEU A 173 -18.91 -7.81 -2.70
C LEU A 173 -18.48 -9.27 -2.60
N ARG A 174 -17.23 -9.54 -2.23
CA ARG A 174 -16.73 -10.91 -2.00
C ARG A 174 -17.51 -11.61 -0.89
N ALA A 175 -17.81 -10.93 0.21
CA ALA A 175 -18.63 -11.48 1.29
C ALA A 175 -20.03 -11.84 0.80
N TRP A 176 -20.68 -10.94 0.07
CA TRP A 176 -22.00 -11.15 -0.49
C TRP A 176 -22.04 -12.33 -1.48
N LEU A 177 -21.11 -12.37 -2.44
CA LEU A 177 -21.02 -13.44 -3.45
C LEU A 177 -20.75 -14.83 -2.84
N SER A 178 -20.05 -14.88 -1.70
CA SER A 178 -19.73 -16.13 -1.00
C SER A 178 -20.77 -16.53 0.05
N GLY A 179 -21.81 -15.72 0.28
CA GLY A 179 -22.76 -15.93 1.37
C GLY A 179 -22.13 -15.86 2.77
N SER A 180 -20.98 -15.19 2.89
CA SER A 180 -20.23 -15.11 4.15
C SER A 180 -20.93 -14.22 5.18
N ARG A 181 -20.79 -14.58 6.46
CA ARG A 181 -21.26 -13.78 7.61
C ARG A 181 -20.29 -12.65 8.00
N ALA A 182 -19.13 -12.57 7.34
CA ALA A 182 -18.15 -11.52 7.55
C ALA A 182 -18.76 -10.12 7.35
N ARG A 183 -18.41 -9.18 8.23
CA ARG A 183 -18.87 -7.79 8.16
C ARG A 183 -17.73 -6.89 7.68
N PHE A 184 -18.01 -6.02 6.71
CA PHE A 184 -17.02 -5.07 6.19
C PHE A 184 -17.52 -3.63 6.33
N VAL A 185 -16.79 -2.81 7.07
CA VAL A 185 -17.13 -1.42 7.37
C VAL A 185 -16.13 -0.50 6.71
N ARG A 186 -16.63 0.58 6.08
CA ARG A 186 -15.77 1.64 5.56
C ARG A 186 -15.54 2.66 6.66
N GLY A 187 -14.30 2.89 7.06
CA GLY A 187 -14.03 3.85 8.12
C GLY A 187 -12.57 3.90 8.53
N ASP A 188 -12.30 4.88 9.38
CA ASP A 188 -11.04 4.99 10.10
C ASP A 188 -11.15 4.21 11.41
N TYR A 189 -10.22 3.29 11.66
CA TYR A 189 -10.22 2.51 12.90
C TYR A 189 -9.90 3.37 14.12
N GLU A 190 -9.32 4.56 13.97
CA GLU A 190 -9.08 5.48 15.09
C GLU A 190 -10.37 5.86 15.81
N HIS A 191 -11.49 5.93 15.07
CA HIS A 191 -12.83 6.25 15.59
C HIS A 191 -13.63 5.03 16.05
N LEU A 192 -13.09 3.82 15.89
CA LEU A 192 -13.76 2.60 16.30
C LEU A 192 -13.44 2.29 17.77
N ASP A 193 -14.44 1.89 18.55
CA ASP A 193 -14.23 1.40 19.92
C ASP A 193 -13.68 -0.05 19.89
N PHE A 194 -12.50 -0.25 20.47
CA PHE A 194 -11.87 -1.57 20.54
C PHE A 194 -12.38 -2.45 21.70
N ALA A 195 -13.15 -1.90 22.64
CA ALA A 195 -13.67 -2.65 23.79
C ALA A 195 -14.59 -3.83 23.39
N GLY A 196 -15.21 -3.75 22.20
CA GLY A 196 -16.10 -4.79 21.67
C GLY A 196 -15.40 -5.98 21.00
N PHE A 197 -14.07 -6.03 20.97
CA PHE A 197 -13.33 -7.08 20.27
C PHE A 197 -12.41 -7.85 21.22
N ASP A 198 -12.47 -9.19 21.15
CA ASP A 198 -11.52 -10.09 21.80
C ASP A 198 -10.15 -10.04 21.12
N VAL A 199 -10.13 -9.82 19.79
CA VAL A 199 -8.89 -9.81 19.00
C VAL A 199 -8.91 -8.67 17.99
N VAL A 200 -7.85 -7.86 18.00
CA VAL A 200 -7.56 -6.86 16.96
C VAL A 200 -6.38 -7.38 16.14
N PHE A 201 -6.53 -7.52 14.83
CA PHE A 201 -5.44 -7.85 13.92
C PHE A 201 -5.03 -6.64 13.08
N ALA A 202 -3.71 -6.43 12.96
CA ALA A 202 -3.13 -5.33 12.22
C ALA A 202 -2.04 -5.81 11.25
N TYR A 203 -2.13 -5.38 9.99
CA TYR A 203 -1.01 -5.37 9.06
C TYR A 203 -0.92 -3.99 8.39
N LEU A 204 -0.33 -3.05 9.12
CA LEU A 204 -0.35 -1.62 8.79
C LEU A 204 1.01 -1.12 8.29
N SER A 205 1.71 -0.34 9.10
CA SER A 205 3.06 0.18 8.85
C SER A 205 3.73 0.51 10.19
N PRO A 206 5.07 0.61 10.25
CA PRO A 206 5.77 0.98 11.48
C PRO A 206 5.31 2.34 12.06
N ALA A 207 4.91 3.27 11.19
CA ALA A 207 4.46 4.60 11.60
C ALA A 207 3.13 4.58 12.38
N ALA A 208 2.28 3.58 12.16
CA ALA A 208 0.99 3.45 12.81
C ALA A 208 1.07 2.74 14.18
N MET A 209 2.09 1.89 14.40
CA MET A 209 2.11 0.95 15.52
C MET A 209 2.10 1.60 16.90
N GLY A 210 2.82 2.72 17.10
CA GLY A 210 2.84 3.39 18.41
C GLY A 210 1.53 4.10 18.77
N ALA A 211 0.81 4.62 17.78
CA ALA A 211 -0.55 5.14 17.98
C ALA A 211 -1.55 4.00 18.24
N LEU A 212 -1.44 2.91 17.49
CA LEU A 212 -2.24 1.71 17.67
C LEU A 212 -2.09 1.13 19.08
N TRP A 213 -0.85 0.98 19.56
CA TRP A 213 -0.57 0.47 20.91
C TRP A 213 -1.29 1.28 21.99
N ARG A 214 -1.13 2.62 21.97
CA ARG A 214 -1.78 3.51 22.94
C ARG A 214 -3.30 3.43 22.90
N LYS A 215 -3.90 3.20 21.73
CA LYS A 215 -5.34 2.99 21.58
C LYS A 215 -5.76 1.65 22.19
N CYS A 216 -5.09 0.56 21.83
CA CYS A 216 -5.36 -0.76 22.38
C CYS A 216 -5.23 -0.78 23.90
N SER A 217 -4.13 -0.25 24.47
CA SER A 217 -3.93 -0.20 25.92
C SER A 217 -5.00 0.59 26.69
N ARG A 218 -5.71 1.49 26.02
CA ARG A 218 -6.78 2.29 26.64
C ARG A 218 -8.15 1.63 26.52
N GLU A 219 -8.41 0.93 25.44
CA GLU A 219 -9.77 0.54 25.04
C GLU A 219 -10.02 -0.97 25.10
N MET A 220 -8.98 -1.79 24.88
CA MET A 220 -9.12 -3.24 24.88
C MET A 220 -9.32 -3.79 26.29
N GLN A 221 -10.19 -4.79 26.42
CA GLN A 221 -10.58 -5.38 27.70
C GLN A 221 -9.54 -6.41 28.18
N PRO A 222 -9.42 -6.64 29.50
CA PRO A 222 -8.61 -7.73 30.02
C PRO A 222 -9.00 -9.09 29.41
N GLY A 223 -8.01 -9.88 29.00
CA GLY A 223 -8.19 -11.16 28.30
C GLY A 223 -8.35 -11.05 26.79
N SER A 224 -8.24 -9.84 26.22
CA SER A 224 -8.19 -9.62 24.77
C SER A 224 -6.75 -9.57 24.26
N MET A 225 -6.57 -9.56 22.93
CA MET A 225 -5.24 -9.61 22.31
C MET A 225 -5.13 -8.75 21.04
N LEU A 226 -4.03 -8.02 20.93
CA LEU A 226 -3.60 -7.38 19.69
C LEU A 226 -2.64 -8.33 18.96
N VAL A 227 -2.88 -8.58 17.67
CA VAL A 227 -2.04 -9.39 16.79
C VAL A 227 -1.54 -8.51 15.65
N SER A 228 -0.23 -8.44 15.43
CA SER A 228 0.39 -7.69 14.34
C SER A 228 1.18 -8.61 13.42
N TYR A 229 1.03 -8.47 12.11
CA TYR A 229 1.92 -9.09 11.14
C TYR A 229 3.04 -8.11 10.75
N GLU A 230 4.28 -8.59 10.75
CA GLU A 230 5.52 -7.92 10.36
C GLU A 230 5.99 -6.76 11.27
N PHE A 231 5.07 -5.97 11.81
CA PHE A 231 5.42 -4.74 12.52
C PHE A 231 5.37 -4.91 14.03
N LEU A 232 6.52 -4.66 14.67
CA LEU A 232 6.67 -4.69 16.12
C LEU A 232 6.20 -3.37 16.76
N ILE A 233 5.69 -3.45 17.99
CA ILE A 233 5.45 -2.29 18.86
C ILE A 233 6.71 -2.07 19.70
N THR A 234 7.34 -0.90 19.57
CA THR A 234 8.60 -0.59 20.26
C THR A 234 8.43 -0.37 21.76
N GLU A 235 7.24 0.03 22.18
CA GLU A 235 6.89 0.41 23.54
C GLU A 235 6.70 -0.79 24.47
N LYS A 236 6.47 -1.98 23.92
CA LYS A 236 6.19 -3.20 24.69
C LYS A 236 6.64 -4.44 23.92
N ALA A 237 7.43 -5.29 24.58
CA ALA A 237 7.79 -6.60 24.03
C ALA A 237 6.55 -7.50 23.87
N PRO A 238 6.44 -8.27 22.77
CA PRO A 238 5.32 -9.16 22.52
C PRO A 238 5.35 -10.37 23.43
N ASP A 239 4.17 -10.84 23.83
CA ASP A 239 4.01 -12.09 24.61
C ASP A 239 4.19 -13.31 23.70
N ILE A 240 3.84 -13.17 22.42
CA ILE A 240 3.97 -14.21 21.40
C ILE A 240 4.72 -13.66 20.19
N SER A 241 5.70 -14.41 19.69
CA SER A 241 6.36 -14.16 18.41
C SER A 241 6.47 -15.47 17.63
N ILE A 242 5.77 -15.55 16.49
CA ILE A 242 5.73 -16.74 15.64
C ILE A 242 6.15 -16.35 14.23
N GLN A 243 7.01 -17.11 13.58
CA GLN A 243 7.31 -16.95 12.16
C GLN A 243 6.46 -17.95 11.35
N PRO A 244 5.47 -17.48 10.56
CA PRO A 244 4.67 -18.38 9.74
C PRO A 244 5.54 -19.12 8.71
N LYS A 245 5.18 -20.37 8.41
CA LYS A 245 5.95 -21.20 7.47
C LYS A 245 6.05 -20.53 6.09
N GLY A 246 7.28 -20.37 5.60
CA GLY A 246 7.56 -19.77 4.29
C GLY A 246 7.46 -18.23 4.27
N CYS A 247 7.21 -17.58 5.40
CA CYS A 247 7.25 -16.14 5.54
C CYS A 247 8.59 -15.68 6.12
N ARG A 248 9.05 -14.49 5.72
CA ARG A 248 10.23 -13.84 6.32
C ARG A 248 9.87 -13.04 7.57
N SER A 249 8.67 -12.48 7.58
CA SER A 249 8.15 -11.63 8.66
C SER A 249 7.44 -12.45 9.73
N ASN A 250 7.50 -11.99 10.98
CA ASN A 250 6.85 -12.63 12.12
C ASN A 250 5.42 -12.12 12.34
N ILE A 251 4.64 -12.89 13.08
CA ILE A 251 3.42 -12.45 13.77
C ILE A 251 3.80 -12.20 15.23
N TYR A 252 3.37 -11.06 15.74
CA TYR A 252 3.53 -10.65 17.13
C TYR A 252 2.16 -10.57 17.80
N ALA A 253 2.07 -10.93 19.07
CA ALA A 253 0.86 -10.72 19.84
C ALA A 253 1.12 -10.17 21.25
N TRP A 254 0.19 -9.34 21.73
CA TRP A 254 0.19 -8.73 23.05
C TRP A 254 -1.18 -8.92 23.69
N HIS A 255 -1.21 -9.43 24.92
CA HIS A 255 -2.42 -9.58 25.73
C HIS A 255 -2.64 -8.36 26.61
N PHE A 256 -3.91 -8.06 26.88
CA PHE A 256 -4.36 -7.00 27.78
C PHE A 256 -4.99 -7.58 29.05
#